data_AF-R6BGP5-F1
#
_entry.id   AF-R6BGP5-F1
#
_cell.length_a   1.000
_cell.length_b   1.000
_cell.length_c   1.000
_cell.angle_alpha   90.00
_cell.angle_beta   90.00
_cell.angle_gamma   90.00
#
_symmetry.space_group_name_H-M   'P 1'
#
loop_
_entity.id
_entity.type
_entity.pdbx_description
1 polymer ?
#
loop_
_entity_poly.entity_id
_entity_poly.type
_entity_poly.pdbx_seq_one_letter_code
_entity_poly.pdbx_strand_id
1 'polypeptide(L)'
;MFEVYREKNILGIPIIEDADVNIFFKNKEIQSEDIAAWTDGTKRRLRSIYFNYLTDANLLTVVDKKKTITPPILDIALERYLEACGESVIIKAITGVD
;
A
#
# COMPACT_ATOMS: atom_id res chain seq x y z
N MET A 1 0.98 -4.65 -1.36
CA MET A 1 0.51 -3.38 -0.75
C MET A 1 0.40 -2.25 -1.74
N PHE A 2 1.39 -2.04 -2.62
CA PHE A 2 1.30 -1.05 -3.71
C PHE A 2 -0.06 -1.10 -4.44
N GLU A 3 -0.46 -2.28 -4.92
CA GLU A 3 -1.73 -2.47 -5.64
C GLU A 3 -2.96 -2.10 -4.79
N VAL A 4 -3.01 -2.58 -3.53
CA VAL A 4 -4.12 -2.31 -2.61
C VAL A 4 -4.26 -0.82 -2.31
N TYR A 5 -3.15 -0.17 -1.95
CA TYR A 5 -3.18 1.25 -1.61
C TYR A 5 -3.58 2.10 -2.82
N ARG A 6 -2.93 1.87 -3.97
CA ARG A 6 -3.19 2.62 -5.21
C ARG A 6 -4.63 2.48 -5.66
N GLU A 7 -5.17 1.26 -5.66
CA GLU A 7 -6.56 1.00 -6.07
C GLU A 7 -7.55 1.74 -5.16
N LYS A 8 -7.39 1.64 -3.84
CA LYS A 8 -8.27 2.35 -2.89
C LYS A 8 -8.18 3.86 -3.04
N ASN A 9 -6.96 4.38 -3.26
CA ASN A 9 -6.72 5.81 -3.47
C ASN A 9 -7.43 6.31 -4.75
N ILE A 10 -7.27 5.60 -5.88
CA ILE A 10 -7.93 5.93 -7.16
C ILE A 10 -9.46 5.88 -7.02
N LEU A 11 -9.99 4.89 -6.31
CA LEU A 11 -11.43 4.72 -6.10
C LEU A 11 -12.01 5.68 -5.03
N GLY A 12 -11.17 6.47 -4.36
CA GLY A 12 -11.59 7.35 -3.27
C GLY A 12 -12.13 6.60 -2.04
N ILE A 13 -11.75 5.33 -1.86
CA ILE A 13 -12.14 4.52 -0.70
C ILE A 13 -11.19 4.87 0.45
N PRO A 14 -11.67 5.53 1.52
CA PRO A 14 -10.78 6.13 2.51
C PRO A 14 -10.19 5.12 3.49
N ILE A 15 -10.64 3.88 3.52
CA ILE A 15 -10.27 2.90 4.55
C ILE A 15 -9.64 1.67 3.91
N ILE A 16 -8.52 1.22 4.50
CA ILE A 16 -7.94 -0.10 4.21
C ILE A 16 -8.29 -1.05 5.36
N GLU A 17 -8.93 -2.15 5.01
CA GLU A 17 -9.31 -3.20 5.95
C GLU A 17 -8.30 -4.35 5.94
N ASP A 18 -8.30 -5.16 6.99
CA ASP A 18 -7.48 -6.37 7.04
C ASP A 18 -7.86 -7.35 5.91
N ALA A 19 -9.12 -7.33 5.48
CA ALA A 19 -9.63 -8.14 4.38
C ALA A 19 -8.94 -7.80 3.04
N ASP A 20 -8.65 -6.52 2.78
CA ASP A 20 -7.95 -6.09 1.57
C ASP A 20 -6.55 -6.71 1.48
N VAL A 21 -5.84 -6.74 2.62
CA VAL A 21 -4.49 -7.34 2.69
C VAL A 21 -4.56 -8.87 2.62
N ASN A 22 -5.64 -9.49 3.13
CA ASN A 22 -5.83 -10.92 2.98
C ASN A 22 -6.07 -11.31 1.52
N ILE A 23 -6.85 -10.52 0.77
CA ILE A 23 -7.05 -10.73 -0.67
C ILE A 23 -5.73 -10.54 -1.42
N PHE A 24 -4.94 -9.52 -1.06
CA PHE A 24 -3.59 -9.34 -1.58
C PHE A 24 -2.74 -10.60 -1.42
N PHE A 25 -2.67 -11.19 -0.22
CA PHE A 25 -1.89 -12.41 -0.02
C PHE A 25 -2.43 -13.58 -0.83
N LYS A 26 -3.76 -13.81 -0.87
CA LYS A 26 -4.37 -14.85 -1.72
C LYS A 26 -3.98 -14.72 -3.19
N ASN A 27 -3.98 -13.49 -3.72
CA ASN A 27 -3.56 -13.22 -5.09
C ASN A 27 -2.06 -13.51 -5.29
N LYS A 28 -1.23 -13.17 -4.30
CA LYS A 28 0.22 -13.44 -4.35
C LYS A 28 0.56 -14.92 -4.23
N GLU A 29 -0.23 -15.71 -3.49
CA GLU A 29 -0.10 -17.17 -3.44
C GLU A 29 -0.32 -17.81 -4.81
N ILE A 30 -1.31 -17.32 -5.58
CA ILE A 30 -1.55 -17.79 -6.96
C ILE A 30 -0.36 -17.43 -7.88
N GLN A 31 0.29 -16.30 -7.64
CA GLN A 31 1.39 -15.79 -8.47
C GLN A 31 2.77 -16.38 -8.09
N SER A 32 2.91 -16.99 -6.91
CA SER A 32 4.21 -17.43 -6.38
C SER A 32 4.08 -18.61 -5.43
N GLU A 33 4.73 -19.72 -5.78
CA GLU A 33 4.80 -20.93 -4.95
C GLU A 33 5.50 -20.66 -3.59
N ASP A 34 6.51 -19.79 -3.58
CA ASP A 34 7.21 -19.40 -2.34
C ASP A 34 6.28 -18.69 -1.35
N ILE A 35 5.41 -17.81 -1.86
CA ILE A 35 4.41 -17.11 -1.05
C ILE A 35 3.29 -18.07 -0.63
N ALA A 36 2.90 -19.00 -1.51
CA ALA A 36 1.94 -20.06 -1.19
C ALA A 36 2.41 -20.92 -0.01
N ALA A 37 3.72 -21.18 0.09
CA ALA A 37 4.33 -21.93 1.18
C ALA A 37 4.42 -21.16 2.53
N TRP A 38 4.16 -19.85 2.55
CA TRP A 38 4.20 -19.10 3.81
C TRP A 38 3.08 -19.48 4.76
N THR A 39 3.43 -19.59 6.04
CA THR A 39 2.46 -19.82 7.11
C THR A 39 1.53 -18.61 7.31
N ASP A 40 0.34 -18.87 7.85
CA ASP A 40 -0.59 -17.81 8.25
C ASP A 40 0.03 -16.85 9.29
N GLY A 41 0.90 -17.36 10.16
CA GLY A 41 1.66 -16.55 11.11
C GLY A 41 2.58 -15.54 10.42
N THR A 42 3.30 -15.97 9.38
CA THR A 42 4.14 -15.10 8.55
C THR A 42 3.31 -14.03 7.85
N LYS A 43 2.21 -14.42 7.20
CA LYS A 43 1.31 -13.48 6.50
C LYS A 43 0.70 -12.46 7.46
N ARG A 44 0.29 -12.89 8.66
CA ARG A 44 -0.21 -12.01 9.73
C ARG A 44 0.86 -11.00 10.18
N ARG A 45 2.10 -11.45 10.38
CA ARG A 45 3.20 -10.56 10.75
C ARG A 45 3.50 -9.54 9.65
N LEU A 46 3.56 -9.98 8.40
CA LEU A 46 3.80 -9.10 7.25
C LEU A 46 2.67 -8.08 7.08
N ARG A 47 1.40 -8.47 7.28
CA ARG A 47 0.28 -7.52 7.29
C ARG A 47 0.48 -6.40 8.30
N SER A 48 0.90 -6.70 9.52
CA SER A 48 1.21 -5.67 10.52
C SER A 48 2.39 -4.78 10.10
N ILE A 49 3.47 -5.36 9.58
CA ILE A 49 4.63 -4.60 9.09
C ILE A 49 4.24 -3.64 7.97
N TYR A 50 3.42 -4.12 7.02
CA TYR A 50 2.92 -3.31 5.92
C TYR A 50 2.08 -2.11 6.38
N PHE A 51 1.17 -2.32 7.33
CA PHE A 51 0.42 -1.20 7.89
C PHE A 51 1.33 -0.21 8.61
N ASN A 52 2.30 -0.70 9.40
CA ASN A 52 3.25 0.17 10.09
C ASN A 52 4.04 1.02 9.10
N TYR A 53 4.60 0.45 8.03
CA TYR A 53 5.34 1.23 7.03
C TYR A 53 4.49 2.29 6.33
N LEU A 54 3.24 1.98 6.02
CA LEU A 54 2.34 2.97 5.43
C LEU A 54 1.98 4.08 6.42
N THR A 55 1.84 3.76 7.71
CA THR A 55 1.59 4.74 8.76
C THR A 55 2.82 5.60 9.03
N ASP A 56 4.02 5.00 9.12
CA ASP A 56 5.28 5.72 9.32
C ASP A 56 5.60 6.66 8.15
N ALA A 57 5.20 6.29 6.94
CA ALA A 57 5.28 7.13 5.74
C ALA A 57 4.15 8.17 5.62
N ASN A 58 3.25 8.25 6.60
CA ASN A 58 2.08 9.13 6.61
C ASN A 58 1.12 8.94 5.41
N LEU A 59 1.13 7.74 4.82
CA LEU A 59 0.18 7.31 3.78
C LEU A 59 -1.10 6.73 4.39
N LEU A 60 -1.01 6.26 5.65
CA LEU A 60 -2.15 5.87 6.47
C LEU A 60 -2.11 6.60 7.81
N THR A 61 -3.28 6.87 8.36
CA THR A 61 -3.47 7.27 9.76
C THR A 61 -4.53 6.40 10.43
N VAL A 62 -4.63 6.46 11.75
CA VAL A 62 -5.66 5.73 12.50
C VAL A 62 -6.68 6.72 13.04
N VAL A 63 -7.91 6.69 12.50
CA VAL A 63 -9.05 7.49 12.97
C VAL A 63 -10.13 6.52 13.42
N ASP A 64 -10.61 6.65 14.66
CA ASP A 64 -11.65 5.77 15.23
C ASP A 64 -11.37 4.27 15.05
N LYS A 65 -10.09 3.87 15.25
CA LYS A 65 -9.57 2.51 15.07
C LYS A 65 -9.62 1.98 13.63
N LYS A 66 -9.86 2.84 12.63
CA LYS A 66 -9.83 2.51 11.20
C LYS A 66 -8.55 3.04 10.57
N LYS A 67 -7.93 2.26 9.68
CA LYS A 67 -6.75 2.68 8.92
C LYS A 67 -7.21 3.51 7.73
N THR A 68 -7.07 4.82 7.84
CA THR A 68 -7.58 5.80 6.88
C THR A 68 -6.45 6.25 5.95
N ILE A 69 -6.71 6.26 4.64
CA ILE A 69 -5.77 6.73 3.61
C ILE A 69 -5.59 8.24 3.71
N THR A 70 -4.32 8.67 3.68
CA THR A 70 -3.91 10.06 3.67
C THR A 70 -3.03 10.30 2.45
N PRO A 71 -3.64 10.55 1.27
CA PRO A 71 -2.87 10.77 0.05
C PRO A 71 -1.97 11.99 0.24
N PRO A 72 -0.64 11.87 0.06
CA PRO A 72 0.28 12.97 0.26
C PRO A 72 0.13 14.00 -0.86
N ILE A 73 0.33 15.27 -0.53
CA ILE A 73 0.64 16.30 -1.51
C ILE A 73 2.13 16.14 -1.84
N LEU A 74 2.44 15.77 -3.08
CA LEU A 74 3.81 15.52 -3.49
C LEU A 74 4.53 16.84 -3.82
N ASP A 75 5.69 17.05 -3.22
CA ASP A 75 6.55 18.17 -3.56
C ASP A 75 7.16 17.99 -4.96
N ILE A 76 7.17 19.06 -5.76
CA ILE A 76 7.63 19.04 -7.16
C ILE A 76 9.10 18.60 -7.28
N ALA A 77 9.95 18.92 -6.30
CA ALA A 77 11.35 18.49 -6.33
C ALA A 77 11.46 16.98 -6.13
N LEU A 78 10.64 16.41 -5.24
CA LEU A 78 10.58 14.96 -5.03
C LEU A 78 10.00 14.23 -6.25
N GLU A 79 8.95 14.78 -6.87
CA GLU A 79 8.39 14.24 -8.11
C GLU A 79 9.45 14.14 -9.21
N ARG A 80 10.13 15.25 -9.50
CA ARG A 80 11.21 15.29 -10.52
C ARG A 80 12.35 14.35 -10.20
N TYR A 81 12.71 14.23 -8.92
CA TYR A 81 13.75 13.28 -8.49
C TYR A 81 13.33 11.84 -8.79
N LEU A 82 12.10 11.45 -8.42
CA LEU A 82 11.58 10.10 -8.68
C LEU A 82 11.47 9.82 -10.18
N GLU A 83 11.02 10.78 -10.98
CA GLU A 83 11.02 10.66 -12.45
C GLU A 83 12.42 10.45 -13.02
N ALA A 84 13.40 11.24 -12.58
CA ALA A 84 14.79 11.11 -13.02
C ALA A 84 15.41 9.76 -12.64
N CYS A 85 14.96 9.15 -11.54
CA CYS A 85 15.35 7.80 -11.13
C CYS A 85 14.59 6.68 -11.85
N GLY A 86 13.59 7.00 -12.69
CA GLY A 86 12.72 5.99 -13.33
C GLY A 86 11.64 5.41 -12.40
N GLU A 87 11.40 6.05 -11.25
CA GLU A 87 10.50 5.62 -10.18
C GLU A 87 9.12 6.30 -10.25
N SER A 88 8.68 6.70 -11.44
CA SER A 88 7.36 7.34 -11.66
C SER A 88 6.19 6.47 -11.18
N VAL A 89 6.39 5.15 -11.06
CA VAL A 89 5.41 4.23 -10.50
C VAL A 89 5.06 4.57 -9.03
N ILE A 90 6.02 5.08 -8.26
CA ILE A 90 5.82 5.50 -6.87
C ILE A 90 4.92 6.74 -6.83
N ILE A 91 5.20 7.72 -7.71
CA ILE A 91 4.40 8.95 -7.85
C ILE A 91 2.94 8.59 -8.09
N LYS A 92 2.67 7.76 -9.11
CA LYS A 92 1.31 7.32 -9.46
C LYS A 92 0.60 6.59 -8.32
N ALA A 93 1.32 5.80 -7.53
CA ALA A 93 0.71 5.11 -6.39
C ALA A 93 0.30 6.04 -5.26
N ILE A 94 1.18 6.96 -4.87
CA ILE A 94 0.93 7.81 -3.70
C ILE A 94 -0.06 8.93 -4.03
N THR A 95 -0.07 9.44 -5.27
CA THR A 95 -1.01 10.50 -5.68
C THR A 95 -2.34 9.95 -6.18
N GLY A 96 -2.39 8.71 -6.68
CA GLY A 96 -3.60 8.14 -7.29
C GLY A 96 -3.94 8.78 -8.65
N VAL A 97 -2.98 9.47 -9.27
CA VAL A 97 -3.12 10.08 -10.59
C VAL A 97 -2.41 9.20 -11.62
N ASP A 98 -3.07 8.93 -12.75
CA ASP A 98 -2.54 8.11 -13.84
C ASP A 98 -1.92 8.93 -14.99
#